data_AF-A0A2K4WX45-F1
#
_entry.id   AF-A0A2K4WX45-F1
#
_cell.length_a   1.000
_cell.length_b   1.000
_cell.length_c   1.000
_cell.angle_alpha   90.00
_cell.angle_beta   90.00
_cell.angle_gamma   90.00
#
_symmetry.space_group_name_H-M   'P 1'
#
loop_
_entity.id
_entity.type
_entity.pdbx_description
1 polymer ?
#
loop_
_entity_poly.entity_id
_entity_poly.type
_entity_poly.pdbx_seq_one_letter_code
_entity_poly.pdbx_strand_id
1 'polypeptide(L)'
;MQVQQNTTKAAATRKAAQDFARLNLQLDFAETPHWRYLAAERGLNLPAWYVASNGSRLQKYANRIGLTVDDVNDVTGHRSFAALVRSNPTWPLFALVGLLLEMAAERTAATIH
;
A
#
# COMPACT_ATOMS: atom_id res chain seq x y z
N MET A 1 -31.21 9.46 15.18
CA MET A 1 -31.21 8.00 14.88
C MET A 1 -30.42 7.59 13.63
N GLN A 2 -30.04 8.49 12.70
CA GLN A 2 -29.25 8.13 11.51
C GLN A 2 -27.77 7.76 11.78
N VAL A 3 -27.15 8.33 12.82
CA VAL A 3 -25.73 8.08 13.13
C VAL A 3 -25.46 6.62 13.51
N GLN A 4 -26.31 6.02 14.36
CA GLN A 4 -26.18 4.62 14.77
C GLN A 4 -26.28 3.64 13.59
N GLN A 5 -27.20 3.87 12.63
CA GLN A 5 -27.35 3.03 11.46
C GLN A 5 -26.15 3.08 10.50
N ASN A 6 -25.43 4.21 10.44
CA ASN A 6 -24.22 4.33 9.62
C ASN A 6 -23.02 3.63 10.26
N THR A 7 -22.90 3.67 11.60
CA THR A 7 -21.79 3.01 12.31
C THR A 7 -21.84 1.49 12.20
N THR A 8 -23.03 0.88 12.26
CA THR A 8 -23.22 -0.57 12.15
C THR A 8 -22.91 -1.06 10.73
N LYS A 9 -23.35 -0.33 9.70
CA LYS A 9 -22.99 -0.62 8.30
C LYS A 9 -21.48 -0.54 8.08
N ALA A 10 -20.81 0.50 8.59
CA ALA A 10 -19.36 0.65 8.46
C ALA A 10 -18.58 -0.48 9.16
N ALA A 11 -19.04 -0.92 10.34
CA ALA A 11 -18.45 -2.04 11.05
C ALA A 11 -18.60 -3.36 10.29
N ALA A 12 -19.79 -3.61 9.72
CA ALA A 12 -20.05 -4.80 8.90
C ALA A 12 -19.18 -4.84 7.64
N THR A 13 -19.07 -3.72 6.91
CA THR A 13 -18.19 -3.61 5.74
C THR A 13 -16.73 -3.85 6.10
N ARG A 14 -16.26 -3.32 7.25
CA ARG A 14 -14.90 -3.57 7.73
C ARG A 14 -14.68 -5.05 8.04
N LYS A 15 -15.61 -5.70 8.73
CA LYS A 15 -15.52 -7.13 9.03
C LYS A 15 -15.46 -7.96 7.76
N ALA A 16 -16.34 -7.70 6.79
CA ALA A 16 -16.33 -8.39 5.50
C ALA A 16 -14.99 -8.21 4.76
N ALA A 17 -14.40 -7.01 4.78
CA ALA A 17 -13.09 -6.77 4.18
C ALA A 17 -11.96 -7.55 4.91
N GLN A 18 -12.02 -7.63 6.24
CA GLN A 18 -11.06 -8.43 7.03
C GLN A 18 -11.21 -9.93 6.76
N ASP A 19 -12.44 -10.44 6.67
CA ASP A 19 -12.71 -11.84 6.39
C ASP A 19 -12.24 -12.20 4.97
N PHE A 20 -12.52 -11.35 3.98
CA PHE A 20 -11.96 -11.48 2.63
C PHE A 20 -10.43 -11.51 2.65
N ALA A 21 -9.79 -10.58 3.37
CA ALA A 21 -8.35 -10.47 3.42
C ALA A 21 -7.68 -11.72 4.01
N ARG A 22 -8.25 -12.31 5.07
CA ARG A 22 -7.73 -13.55 5.68
C ARG A 22 -7.75 -14.74 4.72
N LEU A 23 -8.68 -14.75 3.77
CA LEU A 23 -8.87 -15.86 2.83
C LEU A 23 -8.13 -15.65 1.50
N ASN A 24 -7.85 -14.40 1.11
CA ASN A 24 -7.42 -14.06 -0.25
C ASN A 24 -6.12 -13.27 -0.34
N LEU A 25 -5.67 -12.66 0.76
CA LEU A 25 -4.47 -11.82 0.76
C LEU A 25 -3.32 -12.49 1.50
N GLN A 26 -2.11 -12.26 1.00
CA GLN A 26 -0.90 -12.56 1.75
C GLN A 26 -0.79 -11.54 2.88
N LEU A 27 -0.69 -11.99 4.12
CA LEU A 27 -0.67 -11.11 5.30
C LEU A 27 0.66 -11.17 6.05
N ASP A 28 1.46 -12.21 5.79
CA ASP A 28 2.75 -12.41 6.43
C ASP A 28 3.87 -11.94 5.51
N PHE A 29 4.53 -10.85 5.91
CA PHE A 29 5.66 -10.24 5.22
C PHE A 29 6.74 -9.93 6.25
N ALA A 30 7.94 -10.48 6.05
CA ALA A 30 9.07 -10.31 6.96
C ALA A 30 9.54 -8.85 7.02
N GLU A 31 9.28 -8.09 5.95
CA GLU A 31 9.69 -6.70 5.74
C GLU A 31 8.77 -5.71 6.47
N THR A 32 7.66 -6.18 7.05
CA THR A 32 6.68 -5.31 7.74
C THR A 32 7.30 -4.35 8.76
N PRO A 33 8.27 -4.76 9.62
CA PRO A 33 8.93 -3.84 10.54
C PRO A 33 9.73 -2.75 9.81
N HIS A 34 10.40 -3.11 8.73
CA HIS A 34 11.18 -2.17 7.92
C HIS A 34 10.28 -1.14 7.22
N TRP A 35 9.17 -1.58 6.62
CA TRP A 35 8.20 -0.67 6.01
C TRP A 35 7.58 0.31 7.02
N ARG A 36 7.31 -0.15 8.24
CA ARG A 36 6.83 0.74 9.33
C ARG A 36 7.85 1.82 9.68
N TYR A 37 9.12 1.44 9.76
CA TYR A 37 10.22 2.38 9.98
C TYR A 37 10.28 3.42 8.86
N LEU A 38 10.32 2.99 7.59
CA LEU A 38 10.38 3.90 6.44
C LEU A 38 9.16 4.83 6.31
N ALA A 39 7.98 4.34 6.71
CA ALA A 39 6.76 5.14 6.74
C ALA A 39 6.81 6.20 7.84
N ALA A 40 7.32 5.85 9.03
CA ALA A 40 7.47 6.77 10.15
C ALA A 40 8.45 7.92 9.84
N GLU A 41 9.60 7.60 9.24
CA GLU A 41 10.59 8.60 8.77
C GLU A 41 9.97 9.64 7.81
N ARG A 42 8.90 9.27 7.10
CA ARG A 42 8.20 10.14 6.13
C ARG A 42 6.88 10.71 6.66
N GLY A 43 6.54 10.50 7.93
CA GLY A 43 5.26 10.94 8.51
C GLY A 43 4.04 10.30 7.82
N LEU A 44 4.19 9.11 7.25
CA LEU A 44 3.17 8.40 6.50
C LEU A 44 2.52 7.30 7.36
N ASN A 45 1.19 7.26 7.37
CA ASN A 45 0.46 6.10 7.91
C ASN A 45 0.33 5.01 6.84
N LEU A 46 0.77 3.80 7.18
CA LEU A 46 0.57 2.64 6.31
C LEU A 46 -0.92 2.27 6.19
N PRO A 47 -1.35 1.77 5.02
CA PRO A 47 -2.67 1.20 4.85
C PRO A 47 -2.96 0.07 5.85
N ALA A 48 -4.23 -0.11 6.21
CA ALA A 48 -4.62 -1.24 7.04
C ALA A 48 -4.38 -2.57 6.30
N TRP A 49 -3.98 -3.61 7.05
CA TRP A 49 -3.56 -4.91 6.53
C TRP A 49 -4.61 -5.60 5.63
N TYR A 50 -5.90 -5.34 5.87
CA TYR A 50 -7.00 -5.97 5.16
C TYR A 50 -7.44 -5.23 3.88
N VAL A 51 -6.78 -4.12 3.54
CA VAL A 51 -7.16 -3.33 2.37
C VAL A 51 -6.55 -3.95 1.12
N ALA A 52 -7.39 -4.48 0.25
CA ALA A 52 -6.97 -4.93 -1.07
C ALA A 52 -6.37 -3.77 -1.90
N SER A 53 -5.35 -4.12 -2.68
CA SER A 53 -4.63 -3.19 -3.55
C SER A 53 -5.49 -2.68 -4.70
N ASN A 54 -5.27 -1.42 -5.08
CA ASN A 54 -5.90 -0.78 -6.24
C ASN A 54 -4.92 0.25 -6.80
N GLY A 55 -4.75 0.30 -8.12
CA GLY A 55 -3.81 1.19 -8.80
C GLY A 55 -4.00 2.66 -8.43
N SER A 56 -5.25 3.14 -8.33
CA SER A 56 -5.50 4.55 -7.97
C SER A 56 -5.18 4.87 -6.51
N ARG A 57 -5.32 3.90 -5.59
CA ARG A 57 -4.90 4.07 -4.20
C ARG A 57 -3.38 4.05 -4.11
N LEU A 58 -2.73 3.12 -4.80
CA LEU A 58 -1.28 3.00 -4.81
C LEU A 58 -0.62 4.28 -5.37
N GLN A 59 -1.15 4.82 -6.47
CA GLN A 59 -0.72 6.09 -7.04
C GLN A 59 -0.78 7.25 -6.04
N LYS A 60 -1.84 7.33 -5.22
CA LYS A 60 -1.94 8.38 -4.19
C LYS A 60 -0.82 8.28 -3.16
N TYR A 61 -0.38 7.07 -2.80
CA TYR A 61 0.75 6.90 -1.89
C TYR A 61 2.08 7.23 -2.57
N ALA A 62 2.30 6.77 -3.82
CA ALA A 62 3.49 7.10 -4.61
C ALA A 62 3.69 8.62 -4.71
N ASN A 63 2.65 9.35 -5.11
CA ASN A 63 2.69 10.81 -5.24
C ASN A 63 3.02 11.51 -3.91
N ARG A 64 2.54 10.98 -2.77
CA ARG A 64 2.81 11.57 -1.45
C ARG A 64 4.26 11.42 -1.01
N ILE A 65 4.98 10.43 -1.54
CA ILE A 65 6.40 10.20 -1.24
C ILE A 65 7.32 10.60 -2.40
N GLY A 66 6.80 11.37 -3.37
CA GLY A 66 7.58 11.93 -4.47
C GLY A 66 7.96 10.95 -5.57
N LEU A 67 7.27 9.81 -5.69
CA LEU A 67 7.45 8.86 -6.79
C LEU A 67 6.43 9.08 -7.90
N THR A 68 6.91 8.98 -9.13
CA THR A 68 6.13 8.99 -10.36
C THR A 68 5.89 7.57 -10.87
N VAL A 69 5.06 7.42 -11.90
CA VAL A 69 4.88 6.12 -12.56
C VAL A 69 6.16 5.68 -13.29
N ASP A 70 6.96 6.62 -13.77
CA ASP A 70 8.22 6.34 -14.46
C ASP A 70 9.26 5.79 -13.47
N ASP A 71 9.38 6.41 -12.28
CA ASP A 71 10.24 5.88 -11.21
C ASP A 71 9.89 4.42 -10.86
N VAL A 72 8.60 4.11 -10.76
CA VAL A 72 8.14 2.74 -10.47
C VAL A 72 8.41 1.81 -11.65
N ASN A 73 8.24 2.29 -12.88
CA ASN A 73 8.50 1.50 -14.08
C ASN A 73 9.99 1.15 -14.22
N ASP A 74 10.89 2.08 -13.89
CA ASP A 74 12.33 1.86 -13.96
C ASP A 74 12.79 0.76 -12.99
N VAL A 75 12.16 0.65 -11.82
CA VAL A 75 12.50 -0.39 -10.82
C VAL A 75 11.75 -1.71 -11.06
N THR A 76 10.46 -1.65 -11.43
CA THR A 76 9.58 -2.83 -11.46
C THR A 76 9.27 -3.36 -12.85
N GLY A 77 9.57 -2.58 -13.91
CA GLY A 77 9.15 -2.85 -15.28
C GLY A 77 7.65 -2.64 -15.56
N HIS A 78 6.88 -2.14 -14.59
CA HIS A 78 5.44 -1.92 -14.73
C HIS A 78 5.10 -0.50 -15.17
N ARG A 79 4.54 -0.37 -16.36
CA ARG A 79 4.13 0.90 -16.99
C ARG A 79 2.94 1.62 -16.33
N SER A 80 2.38 1.06 -15.26
CA SER A 80 1.29 1.71 -14.50
C SER A 80 1.14 1.06 -13.12
N PHE A 81 0.63 1.83 -12.15
CA PHE A 81 0.25 1.31 -10.85
C PHE A 81 -0.80 0.19 -10.94
N ALA A 82 -1.69 0.25 -11.93
CA ALA A 82 -2.67 -0.80 -12.18
C ALA A 82 -2.01 -2.11 -12.65
N ALA A 83 -0.95 -2.02 -13.47
CA ALA A 83 -0.19 -3.19 -13.89
C ALA A 83 0.54 -3.83 -12.71
N LEU A 84 1.17 -3.03 -11.85
CA LEU A 84 1.84 -3.50 -10.63
C LEU A 84 0.85 -4.19 -9.65
N VAL A 85 -0.36 -3.66 -9.50
CA VAL A 85 -1.39 -4.33 -8.68
C VAL A 85 -1.87 -5.64 -9.33
N ARG A 86 -2.01 -5.68 -10.65
CA ARG A 86 -2.43 -6.90 -11.36
C ARG A 86 -1.38 -8.01 -11.31
N SER A 87 -0.10 -7.67 -11.30
CA SER A 87 0.98 -8.67 -11.13
C SER A 87 1.08 -9.21 -9.71
N ASN A 88 0.51 -8.50 -8.73
CA ASN A 88 0.51 -8.88 -7.31
C ASN A 88 -0.92 -8.97 -6.77
N PRO A 89 -1.78 -9.87 -7.29
CA PRO A 89 -3.21 -9.86 -7.02
C PRO A 89 -3.58 -10.18 -5.57
N THR A 90 -2.74 -10.94 -4.87
CA THR A 90 -2.92 -11.32 -3.46
C THR A 90 -2.26 -10.35 -2.50
N TRP A 91 -1.53 -9.35 -2.99
CA TRP A 91 -0.81 -8.44 -2.12
C TRP A 91 -1.73 -7.33 -1.60
N PRO A 92 -1.80 -7.13 -0.28
CA PRO A 92 -2.56 -6.04 0.30
C PRO A 92 -1.89 -4.71 0.00
N LEU A 93 -2.67 -3.62 0.07
CA LEU A 93 -2.20 -2.28 -0.27
C LEU A 93 -1.00 -1.86 0.58
N PHE A 94 -0.92 -2.30 1.85
CA PHE A 94 0.19 -1.94 2.71
C PHE A 94 1.53 -2.50 2.21
N ALA A 95 1.54 -3.70 1.62
CA ALA A 95 2.75 -4.34 1.12
C ALA A 95 3.25 -3.61 -0.14
N LEU A 96 2.36 -3.29 -1.08
CA LEU A 96 2.74 -2.49 -2.25
C LEU A 96 3.18 -1.08 -1.88
N VAL A 97 2.60 -0.47 -0.84
CA VAL A 97 3.10 0.80 -0.29
C VAL A 97 4.47 0.63 0.37
N GLY A 98 4.74 -0.51 1.00
CA GLY A 98 6.05 -0.89 1.51
C GLY A 98 7.14 -0.87 0.43
N LEU A 99 6.87 -1.53 -0.71
CA LEU A 99 7.78 -1.49 -1.86
C LEU A 99 8.05 -0.06 -2.36
N LEU A 100 7.02 0.77 -2.44
CA LEU A 100 7.20 2.18 -2.83
C LEU A 100 8.08 2.94 -1.84
N LEU A 101 7.99 2.64 -0.54
CA LEU A 101 8.83 3.27 0.48
C LEU A 101 10.30 2.86 0.35
N GLU A 102 10.57 1.60 0.02
CA GLU A 102 11.92 1.10 -0.24
C GLU A 102 12.52 1.79 -1.47
N MET A 103 11.79 1.85 -2.58
CA MET A 103 12.20 2.57 -3.79
C MET A 103 12.54 4.04 -3.50
N ALA A 104 11.69 4.73 -2.73
CA ALA A 104 11.92 6.10 -2.34
C ALA A 104 13.15 6.26 -1.43
N ALA A 105 13.46 5.26 -0.60
CA ALA A 105 14.64 5.27 0.27
C ALA A 105 15.93 5.07 -0.53
N GLU A 106 15.95 4.10 -1.44
CA GLU A 106 17.09 3.82 -2.32
C GLU A 106 17.42 5.01 -3.21
N ARG A 107 16.40 5.66 -3.81
CA ARG A 107 16.60 6.87 -4.61
C ARG A 107 17.18 8.02 -3.80
N THR A 108 16.73 8.18 -2.55
CA THR A 108 17.25 9.21 -1.65
C THR A 108 18.73 8.95 -1.34
N ALA A 109 19.08 7.70 -1.03
CA ALA A 109 20.46 7.29 -0.78
C ALA A 109 21.36 7.49 -2.01
N ALA A 110 20.88 7.17 -3.21
CA ALA A 110 21.62 7.34 -4.46
C ALA A 110 21.89 8.82 -4.83
N THR A 111 21.10 9.76 -4.30
CA THR A 111 21.25 11.20 -4.58
C THR A 111 22.23 11.89 -3.62
N ILE A 112 22.58 11.24 -2.49
CA ILE A 112 23.44 11.81 -1.43
C ILE A 112 24.94 11.52 -1.67
N HIS A 113 25.27 10.73 -2.69
CA HIS A 113 26.64 10.43 -3.12
C HIS A 113 27.04 11.23 -4.35
#